data_AF-A0A2I0D7Z6-F1
#
_entry.id   AF-A0A2I0D7Z6-F1
#
_cell.length_a   1.000
_cell.length_b   1.000
_cell.length_c   1.000
_cell.angle_alpha   90.00
_cell.angle_beta   90.00
_cell.angle_gamma   90.00
#
_symmetry.space_group_name_H-M   'P 1'
#
loop_
_entity.id
_entity.type
_entity.pdbx_description
1 polymer ?
#
loop_
_entity_poly.entity_id
_entity_poly.type
_entity_poly.pdbx_seq_one_letter_code
_entity_poly.pdbx_strand_id
1 'polypeptide(L)'
;MRNNTLLILLIPALFITNITNAMSFNIDQELVEGMRLEKALSASEEHIYTISLENGMSILAEINQIGIDLVIDIHNPNGKLIKQVDSPNGEDGIEPVDFTANKTGKYKLIVRTLDKKIKKGNYVLKVDKILSLENNAKRIAKKELPTETLYNLWEASLNDKNAIDNFIKKQTEKHIIEPIKGNDSDMLITYFCVPDKDTEYAMQSGGRDFLGLRFRRLGKTKLFFVTQVVANDARFNYGFNFFKLYKAGLNGEIETRDVVHSYDGLVVMPNAPKQPYIIEKEGVSKGKVSETSIKSSFLNEERKITVYTPANYNEKLPHNLLIVFDGESYGGRIGRRARIPTPTILDNLTAQNKITPTIAILVWNMGKRGKDLISEEFSNFIAKEVIPWTRSNYNINSNSNNVIVAGSSRGGFSASYIALNNSDIIGNVLSQSGSYWIKGTKDENHWIYPKDEGKLIKAYKSSELLPIKFYMDIGLYDAGASMLGMNREFRDILEIKGYEVDYNEFNGGHSYVNWRGTFSNGLISLIGKE
;
A
#
# COMPACT_ATOMS: atom_id res chain seq x y z
N MET A 1 4.17 43.34 111.92
CA MET A 1 5.04 44.51 111.68
C MET A 1 5.26 44.64 110.17
N ARG A 2 4.81 45.76 109.60
CA ARG A 2 5.04 46.34 108.25
C ARG A 2 4.82 45.42 107.02
N ASN A 3 3.69 45.58 106.31
CA ASN A 3 3.44 46.54 105.20
C ASN A 3 4.25 46.25 103.93
N ASN A 4 3.63 45.71 102.87
CA ASN A 4 2.93 46.55 101.88
C ASN A 4 2.18 45.71 100.82
N THR A 5 0.98 46.18 100.57
CA THR A 5 0.00 45.83 99.54
C THR A 5 0.47 46.31 98.15
N LEU A 6 0.25 45.54 97.08
CA LEU A 6 -0.45 46.06 95.88
C LEU A 6 -1.01 44.96 94.97
N LEU A 7 -2.15 45.31 94.38
CA LEU A 7 -3.17 44.56 93.65
C LEU A 7 -2.74 43.90 92.32
N ILE A 8 -3.19 42.66 92.14
CA ILE A 8 -4.13 42.15 91.11
C ILE A 8 -4.03 42.70 89.66
N LEU A 9 -3.77 41.78 88.71
CA LEU A 9 -4.70 41.49 87.60
C LEU A 9 -4.42 40.12 86.97
N LEU A 10 -5.40 39.23 87.12
CA LEU A 10 -5.54 37.90 86.53
C LEU A 10 -6.30 38.02 85.21
N ILE A 11 -5.74 37.56 84.09
CA ILE A 11 -6.49 37.11 82.89
C ILE A 11 -5.71 35.92 82.28
N PRO A 12 -6.39 34.82 81.87
CA PRO A 12 -5.77 33.51 81.68
C PRO A 12 -5.26 33.31 80.25
N ALA A 13 -4.40 32.31 80.04
CA ALA A 13 -4.72 31.16 79.17
C ALA A 13 -3.49 30.42 78.61
N LEU A 14 -3.62 29.09 78.66
CA LEU A 14 -3.13 28.10 77.69
C LEU A 14 -1.62 27.85 77.58
N PHE A 15 -1.23 26.74 78.22
CA PHE A 15 -0.12 25.89 77.78
C PHE A 15 -0.33 25.48 76.31
N ILE A 16 0.59 25.86 75.44
CA ILE A 16 0.83 25.16 74.18
C ILE A 16 2.30 24.74 74.20
N THR A 17 2.49 23.42 74.32
CA THR A 17 3.76 22.74 74.13
C THR A 17 4.23 22.97 72.70
N ASN A 18 5.40 23.59 72.54
CA ASN A 18 6.07 23.72 71.25
C ASN A 18 6.47 22.33 70.73
N ILE A 19 5.64 21.75 69.86
CA ILE A 19 6.06 20.71 68.93
C ILE A 19 6.72 21.44 67.77
N THR A 20 8.06 21.47 67.76
CA THR A 20 8.81 21.85 66.58
C THR A 20 8.67 20.75 65.54
N ASN A 21 7.67 20.88 64.65
CA ASN A 21 7.69 20.19 63.37
C ASN A 21 8.86 20.75 62.57
N ALA A 22 9.94 19.96 62.46
CA ALA A 22 10.96 20.19 61.47
C ALA A 22 10.33 19.94 60.08
N MET A 23 9.79 20.99 59.45
CA MET A 23 9.59 20.99 58.01
C MET A 23 10.98 20.90 57.37
N SER A 24 11.33 19.73 56.83
CA SER A 24 12.42 19.63 55.87
C SER A 24 12.04 20.47 54.66
N PHE A 25 12.64 21.66 54.52
CA PHE A 25 12.68 22.37 53.26
C PHE A 25 13.44 21.48 52.27
N ASN A 26 12.72 20.65 51.50
CA ASN A 26 13.30 20.00 50.32
C ASN A 26 13.61 21.12 49.33
N ILE A 27 14.88 21.51 49.26
CA ILE A 27 15.38 22.39 48.22
C ILE A 27 15.24 21.61 46.91
N ASP A 28 14.34 22.04 46.03
CA ASP A 28 14.19 21.50 44.68
C ASP A 28 15.58 21.41 44.03
N GLN A 29 16.06 20.19 43.73
CA GLN A 29 17.38 20.01 43.14
C GLN A 29 17.30 20.30 41.64
N GLU A 30 18.02 21.30 41.17
CA GLU A 30 18.11 21.57 39.73
C GLU A 30 18.94 20.49 39.03
N LEU A 31 18.41 19.93 37.95
CA LEU A 31 19.07 18.95 37.10
C LEU A 31 19.95 19.66 36.08
N VAL A 32 21.18 19.18 35.95
CA VAL A 32 22.15 19.64 34.95
C VAL A 32 22.69 18.46 34.18
N GLU A 33 23.14 18.70 32.95
CA GLU A 33 23.77 17.66 32.13
C GLU A 33 24.99 17.05 32.82
N GLY A 34 25.14 15.71 32.74
CA GLY A 34 26.21 14.96 33.40
C GLY A 34 25.99 14.74 34.89
N MET A 35 24.91 15.25 35.48
CA MET A 35 24.59 15.02 36.89
C MET A 35 24.44 13.52 37.17
N ARG A 36 25.08 13.06 38.24
CA ARG A 36 24.87 11.73 38.81
C ARG A 36 24.68 11.85 40.32
N LEU A 37 23.54 11.38 40.83
CA LEU A 37 23.20 11.45 42.25
C LEU A 37 22.76 10.09 42.75
N GLU A 38 23.33 9.67 43.88
CA GLU A 38 22.86 8.52 44.63
C GLU A 38 22.01 9.02 45.79
N LYS A 39 20.79 8.49 45.91
CA LYS A 39 19.84 8.90 46.93
C LYS A 39 19.16 7.67 47.52
N ALA A 40 18.86 7.76 48.81
CA ALA A 40 17.98 6.81 49.47
C ALA A 40 16.58 7.42 49.59
N LEU A 41 15.53 6.65 49.36
CA LEU A 41 14.14 7.10 49.41
C LEU A 41 13.31 6.19 50.31
N SER A 42 12.42 6.78 51.11
CA SER A 42 11.46 6.07 51.95
C SER A 42 10.03 6.13 51.38
N ALA A 43 9.14 5.21 51.79
CA ALA A 43 7.83 5.02 51.15
C ALA A 43 6.82 6.18 51.30
N SER A 44 7.12 7.19 52.12
CA SER A 44 6.31 8.41 52.25
C SER A 44 7.07 9.68 51.83
N GLU A 45 8.26 9.51 51.26
CA GLU A 45 9.14 10.59 50.85
C GLU A 45 9.08 10.78 49.33
N GLU A 46 9.14 12.03 48.89
CA GLU A 46 9.24 12.39 47.49
C GLU A 46 10.50 13.22 47.28
N HIS A 47 11.29 12.87 46.27
CA HIS A 47 12.40 13.70 45.84
C HIS A 47 11.97 14.51 44.63
N ILE A 48 12.04 15.83 44.77
CA ILE A 48 11.64 16.76 43.72
C ILE A 48 12.90 17.31 43.05
N TYR A 49 13.00 17.03 41.76
CA TYR A 49 14.00 17.59 40.88
C TYR A 49 13.36 18.59 39.94
N THR A 50 14.12 19.59 39.52
CA THR A 50 13.63 20.62 38.61
C THR A 50 14.56 20.85 37.45
N ILE A 51 14.00 21.25 36.32
CA ILE A 51 14.79 21.61 35.15
C ILE A 51 14.12 22.72 34.35
N SER A 52 14.88 23.76 34.04
CA SER A 52 14.44 24.85 33.17
C SER A 52 14.65 24.45 31.71
N LEU A 53 13.57 24.32 30.96
CA LEU A 53 13.62 23.95 29.55
C LEU A 53 12.89 25.00 28.71
N GLU A 54 13.48 25.35 27.57
CA GLU A 54 12.76 26.08 26.52
C GLU A 54 11.84 25.13 25.73
N ASN A 55 10.82 25.68 25.08
CA ASN A 55 9.94 24.92 24.21
C ASN A 55 10.73 24.14 23.13
N GLY A 56 10.55 22.82 23.10
CA GLY A 56 11.19 21.88 22.20
C GLY A 56 12.57 21.36 22.65
N MET A 57 13.13 21.85 23.76
CA MET A 57 14.25 21.19 24.42
C MET A 57 13.82 19.85 25.02
N SER A 58 14.79 18.98 25.30
CA SER A 58 14.52 17.66 25.87
C SER A 58 15.59 17.27 26.89
N ILE A 59 15.20 16.49 27.90
CA ILE A 59 16.12 15.83 28.82
C ILE A 59 16.11 14.33 28.52
N LEU A 60 17.32 13.75 28.48
CA LEU A 60 17.59 12.33 28.49
C LEU A 60 18.27 12.00 29.81
N ALA A 61 17.57 11.27 30.67
CA ALA A 61 18.05 10.84 31.97
C ALA A 61 17.57 9.42 32.27
N GLU A 62 18.22 8.79 33.24
CA GLU A 62 17.86 7.47 33.75
C GLU A 62 17.84 7.50 35.28
N ILE A 63 16.91 6.77 35.87
CA ILE A 63 16.89 6.50 37.31
C ILE A 63 17.02 5.01 37.48
N ASN A 64 18.18 4.56 37.96
CA ASN A 64 18.43 3.16 38.28
C ASN A 64 17.98 2.89 39.71
N GLN A 65 16.88 2.17 39.87
CA GLN A 65 16.33 1.81 41.16
C GLN A 65 17.04 0.56 41.73
N ILE A 66 17.23 0.54 43.05
CA ILE A 66 18.01 -0.48 43.77
C ILE A 66 17.24 -0.89 45.03
N GLY A 67 16.60 -2.05 44.98
CA GLY A 67 15.76 -2.60 46.04
C GLY A 67 14.55 -1.71 46.39
N ILE A 68 14.02 -0.98 45.41
CA ILE A 68 12.83 -0.12 45.56
C ILE A 68 12.14 0.09 44.21
N ASP A 69 10.81 0.05 44.20
CA ASP A 69 10.00 0.27 43.00
C ASP A 69 9.57 1.74 42.91
N LEU A 70 9.98 2.43 41.84
CA LEU A 70 9.87 3.88 41.70
C LEU A 70 8.95 4.31 40.55
N VAL A 71 8.24 5.40 40.81
CA VAL A 71 7.48 6.13 39.80
C VAL A 71 8.01 7.54 39.68
N ILE A 72 8.18 8.01 38.45
CA ILE A 72 8.63 9.37 38.14
C ILE A 72 7.47 10.14 37.52
N ASP A 73 6.93 11.09 38.28
CA ASP A 73 5.90 12.01 37.84
C ASP A 73 6.54 13.27 37.26
N ILE A 74 6.30 13.55 35.98
CA ILE A 74 6.82 14.72 35.27
C ILE A 74 5.72 15.76 35.12
N HIS A 75 5.88 16.90 35.77
CA HIS A 75 4.95 18.02 35.74
C HIS A 75 5.48 19.17 34.88
N ASN A 76 4.59 19.78 34.11
CA ASN A 76 4.90 20.97 33.33
C ASN A 76 4.99 22.24 34.22
N PRO A 77 5.39 23.40 33.66
CA PRO A 77 5.54 24.64 34.41
C PRO A 77 4.25 25.18 35.07
N ASN A 78 3.08 24.70 34.65
CA ASN A 78 1.80 25.04 35.26
C ASN A 78 1.40 24.06 36.38
N GLY A 79 2.26 23.08 36.73
CA GLY A 79 2.00 22.05 37.74
C GLY A 79 1.18 20.86 37.25
N LYS A 80 0.79 20.80 35.97
CA LYS A 80 0.03 19.67 35.42
C LYS A 80 0.97 18.50 35.13
N LEU A 81 0.62 17.30 35.61
CA LEU A 81 1.28 16.05 35.24
C LEU A 81 1.17 15.82 33.72
N ILE A 82 2.30 15.60 33.04
CA ILE A 82 2.39 15.38 31.59
C ILE A 82 2.89 13.98 31.22
N LYS A 83 3.63 13.33 32.10
CA LYS A 83 4.14 11.97 31.88
C LYS A 83 4.39 11.31 33.23
N GLN A 84 4.06 10.04 33.32
CA GLN A 84 4.48 9.16 34.41
C GLN A 84 5.40 8.10 33.80
N VAL A 85 6.53 7.83 34.44
CA VAL A 85 7.49 6.80 34.04
C VAL A 85 7.51 5.74 35.13
N ASP A 86 7.25 4.51 34.72
CA ASP A 86 7.16 3.30 35.53
C ASP A 86 7.36 2.10 34.57
N SER A 87 8.50 1.43 34.66
CA SER A 87 8.89 0.32 33.80
C SER A 87 8.62 -1.00 34.52
N PRO A 88 8.36 -2.11 33.81
CA PRO A 88 8.02 -3.39 34.42
C PRO A 88 9.25 -4.13 35.01
N ASN A 89 10.12 -3.39 35.70
CA ASN A 89 11.39 -3.87 36.24
C ASN A 89 11.31 -4.21 37.75
N GLY A 90 10.19 -3.91 38.43
CA GLY A 90 9.97 -4.29 39.82
C GLY A 90 10.78 -3.43 40.79
N GLU A 91 11.65 -4.02 41.61
CA GLU A 91 12.45 -3.29 42.61
C GLU A 91 13.86 -2.92 42.14
N ASP A 92 14.30 -3.42 40.98
CA ASP A 92 15.65 -3.22 40.45
C ASP A 92 15.61 -3.01 38.94
N GLY A 93 16.25 -1.95 38.43
CA GLY A 93 16.28 -1.66 37.01
C GLY A 93 16.24 -0.18 36.66
N ILE A 94 16.24 0.11 35.35
CA ILE A 94 16.31 1.48 34.85
C ILE A 94 14.91 2.00 34.54
N GLU A 95 14.62 3.19 35.05
CA GLU A 95 13.51 4.04 34.65
C GLU A 95 13.98 5.13 33.67
N PRO A 96 13.70 5.00 32.36
CA PRO A 96 14.17 5.94 31.35
C PRO A 96 13.32 7.22 31.32
N VAL A 97 13.95 8.35 31.61
CA VAL A 97 13.37 9.69 31.54
C VAL A 97 13.75 10.35 30.21
N ASP A 98 12.89 10.21 29.20
CA ASP A 98 12.95 10.95 27.93
C ASP A 98 11.64 11.74 27.72
N PHE A 99 11.73 13.07 27.74
CA PHE A 99 10.63 13.93 27.34
C PHE A 99 11.09 15.20 26.64
N THR A 100 10.21 15.76 25.81
CA THR A 100 10.39 17.06 25.14
C THR A 100 9.47 18.09 25.79
N ALA A 101 10.03 19.23 26.17
CA ALA A 101 9.28 20.36 26.70
C ALA A 101 8.32 20.91 25.62
N ASN A 102 7.04 21.04 25.94
CA ASN A 102 6.02 21.62 25.04
C ASN A 102 5.76 23.11 25.30
N LYS A 103 6.39 23.65 26.33
CA LYS A 103 6.32 25.05 26.77
C LYS A 103 7.60 25.41 27.50
N THR A 104 8.04 26.66 27.35
CA THR A 104 9.16 27.21 28.13
C THR A 104 8.80 27.33 29.59
N GLY A 105 9.69 26.86 30.48
CA GLY A 105 9.58 27.06 31.91
C GLY A 105 10.25 25.96 32.72
N LYS A 106 9.99 25.97 34.02
CA LYS A 106 10.55 25.03 34.99
C LYS A 106 9.66 23.77 35.10
N TYR A 107 10.19 22.63 34.70
CA TYR A 107 9.54 21.32 34.86
C TYR A 107 9.94 20.71 36.20
N LYS A 108 9.05 19.88 36.76
CA LYS A 108 9.29 19.14 38.00
C LYS A 108 9.27 17.64 37.72
N LEU A 109 10.28 16.92 38.20
CA LEU A 109 10.34 15.47 38.21
C LEU A 109 10.24 15.03 39.66
N ILE A 110 9.14 14.37 40.01
CA ILE A 110 8.86 13.89 41.35
C ILE A 110 9.13 12.39 41.36
N VAL A 111 10.18 11.99 42.07
CA VAL A 111 10.54 10.58 42.27
C VAL A 111 9.91 10.13 43.58
N ARG A 112 9.05 9.13 43.49
CA ARG A 112 8.33 8.56 44.64
C ARG A 112 8.24 7.04 44.49
N THR A 113 7.91 6.34 45.57
CA THR A 113 7.68 4.90 45.49
C THR A 113 6.34 4.58 44.83
N LEU A 114 6.26 3.42 44.16
CA LEU A 114 4.99 2.88 43.67
C LEU A 114 4.12 2.38 44.84
N ASP A 115 4.70 1.60 45.74
CA ASP A 115 4.04 1.11 46.97
C ASP A 115 4.45 1.96 48.19
N LYS A 116 3.44 2.43 48.92
CA LYS A 116 3.56 3.27 50.12
C LYS A 116 3.88 2.48 51.39
N LYS A 117 4.04 1.14 51.31
CA LYS A 117 4.29 0.25 52.45
C LYS A 117 5.71 -0.33 52.50
N ILE A 118 6.55 -0.06 51.50
CA ILE A 118 7.88 -0.68 51.35
C ILE A 118 8.94 -0.02 52.27
N LYS A 119 10.02 -0.76 52.55
CA LYS A 119 11.19 -0.28 53.28
C LYS A 119 12.02 0.71 52.44
N LYS A 120 12.87 1.49 53.11
CA LYS A 120 13.83 2.39 52.45
C LYS A 120 14.70 1.63 51.46
N GLY A 121 14.86 2.16 50.25
CA GLY A 121 15.78 1.66 49.23
C GLY A 121 16.56 2.81 48.58
N ASN A 122 17.33 2.51 47.53
CA ASN A 122 18.22 3.49 46.89
C ASN A 122 17.89 3.64 45.41
N TYR A 123 18.30 4.76 44.84
CA TYR A 123 18.38 4.91 43.40
C TYR A 123 19.56 5.77 42.99
N VAL A 124 19.98 5.61 41.74
CA VAL A 124 20.95 6.45 41.08
C VAL A 124 20.27 7.21 39.97
N LEU A 125 20.15 8.53 40.11
CA LEU A 125 19.72 9.42 39.05
C LEU A 125 20.93 9.83 38.22
N LYS A 126 20.81 9.76 36.90
CA LYS A 126 21.83 10.22 35.98
C LYS A 126 21.19 11.00 34.84
N VAL A 127 21.66 12.23 34.61
CA VAL A 127 21.24 13.06 33.47
C VAL A 127 22.28 12.92 32.37
N ASP A 128 21.95 12.13 31.35
CA ASP A 128 22.87 11.88 30.23
C ASP A 128 23.04 13.13 29.37
N LYS A 129 21.94 13.76 28.95
CA LYS A 129 21.95 14.94 28.08
C LYS A 129 20.76 15.86 28.30
N ILE A 130 20.99 17.16 28.14
CA ILE A 130 19.94 18.16 27.96
C ILE A 130 20.08 18.72 26.54
N LEU A 131 19.17 18.31 25.65
CA LEU A 131 19.21 18.66 24.25
C LEU A 131 18.59 20.04 24.02
N SER A 132 19.32 20.89 23.29
CA SER A 132 18.77 22.11 22.68
C SER A 132 17.61 21.80 21.73
N LEU A 133 16.79 22.80 21.41
CA LEU A 133 15.72 22.68 20.43
C LEU A 133 16.24 22.10 19.10
N GLU A 134 17.37 22.59 18.59
CA GLU A 134 17.95 22.14 17.32
C GLU A 134 18.35 20.66 17.38
N ASN A 135 19.12 20.28 18.40
CA ASN A 135 19.60 18.91 18.53
C ASN A 135 18.45 17.92 18.78
N ASN A 136 17.46 18.32 19.56
CA ASN A 136 16.27 17.50 19.78
C ASN A 136 15.41 17.39 18.51
N ALA A 137 15.23 18.48 17.76
CA ALA A 137 14.52 18.45 16.49
C ALA A 137 15.17 17.47 15.49
N LYS A 138 16.51 17.51 15.35
CA LYS A 138 17.26 16.57 14.50
C LYS A 138 17.11 15.13 14.98
N ARG A 139 17.18 14.88 16.29
CA ARG A 139 16.99 13.54 16.89
C ARG A 139 15.61 12.98 16.56
N ILE A 140 14.55 13.77 16.76
CA ILE A 140 13.17 13.35 16.50
C ILE A 140 12.94 13.17 14.99
N ALA A 141 13.40 14.10 14.16
CA ALA A 141 13.26 13.98 12.71
C ALA A 141 13.93 12.72 12.15
N LYS A 142 15.12 12.35 12.67
CA LYS A 142 15.82 11.12 12.25
C LYS A 142 15.08 9.84 12.65
N LYS A 143 14.29 9.87 13.73
CA LYS A 143 13.43 8.77 14.15
C LYS A 143 12.15 8.69 13.31
N GLU A 144 11.56 9.83 13.00
CA GLU A 144 10.23 9.91 12.36
C GLU A 144 10.28 9.83 10.83
N LEU A 145 11.36 10.30 10.20
CA LEU A 145 11.50 10.32 8.75
C LEU A 145 12.12 9.00 8.25
N PRO A 146 11.46 8.30 7.31
CA PRO A 146 11.78 6.91 6.99
C PRO A 146 12.99 6.77 6.09
N THR A 147 13.45 7.86 5.46
CA THR A 147 14.59 7.84 4.54
C THR A 147 15.56 8.99 4.82
N GLU A 148 16.84 8.75 4.53
CA GLU A 148 17.87 9.76 4.65
C GLU A 148 17.62 10.94 3.68
N THR A 149 17.06 10.66 2.49
CA THR A 149 16.61 11.69 1.56
C THR A 149 15.59 12.64 2.17
N LEU A 150 14.56 12.11 2.86
CA LEU A 150 13.56 12.94 3.53
C LEU A 150 14.13 13.70 4.73
N TYR A 151 15.03 13.08 5.50
CA TYR A 151 15.73 13.74 6.60
C TYR A 151 16.56 14.93 6.11
N ASN A 152 17.40 14.72 5.09
CA ASN A 152 18.24 15.76 4.51
C ASN A 152 17.40 16.89 3.89
N LEU A 153 16.27 16.54 3.25
CA LEU A 153 15.35 17.53 2.70
C LEU A 153 14.67 18.37 3.80
N TRP A 154 14.25 17.73 4.89
CA TRP A 154 13.71 18.42 6.06
C TRP A 154 14.75 19.35 6.67
N GLU A 155 15.98 18.87 6.90
CA GLU A 155 17.04 19.68 7.50
C GLU A 155 17.39 20.89 6.61
N ALA A 156 17.54 20.69 5.31
CA ALA A 156 17.77 21.78 4.36
C ALA A 156 16.63 22.82 4.40
N SER A 157 15.38 22.38 4.53
CA SER A 157 14.22 23.27 4.57
C SER A 157 14.14 24.17 5.80
N LEU A 158 14.92 23.89 6.86
CA LEU A 158 15.00 24.75 8.03
C LEU A 158 15.66 26.10 7.71
N ASN A 159 16.60 26.11 6.76
CA ASN A 159 17.42 27.28 6.44
C ASN A 159 17.28 27.75 4.98
N ASP A 160 16.80 26.89 4.06
CA ASP A 160 16.57 27.22 2.66
C ASP A 160 15.08 27.13 2.29
N LYS A 161 14.46 28.29 2.04
CA LYS A 161 13.05 28.41 1.62
C LYS A 161 12.78 27.75 0.25
N ASN A 162 13.81 27.59 -0.58
CA ASN A 162 13.71 26.99 -1.92
C ASN A 162 14.03 25.49 -1.94
N ALA A 163 14.39 24.88 -0.80
CA ALA A 163 14.83 23.48 -0.74
C ALA A 163 13.80 22.51 -1.37
N ILE A 164 12.51 22.71 -1.09
CA ILE A 164 11.42 21.89 -1.63
C ILE A 164 11.27 22.07 -3.13
N ASP A 165 11.32 23.31 -3.63
CA ASP A 165 11.16 23.58 -5.07
C ASP A 165 12.34 23.02 -5.87
N ASN A 166 13.55 23.18 -5.34
CA ASN A 166 14.76 22.61 -5.91
C ASN A 166 14.73 21.08 -5.92
N PHE A 167 14.22 20.46 -4.85
CA PHE A 167 14.04 19.01 -4.80
C PHE A 167 13.05 18.54 -5.86
N ILE A 168 11.86 19.13 -5.94
CA ILE A 168 10.81 18.71 -6.89
C ILE A 168 11.28 18.90 -8.34
N LYS A 169 11.96 20.01 -8.64
CA LYS A 169 12.44 20.31 -9.99
C LYS A 169 13.47 19.28 -10.51
N LYS A 170 14.18 18.59 -9.61
CA LYS A 170 15.16 17.57 -9.97
C LYS A 170 14.53 16.20 -10.28
N GLN A 171 13.24 16.00 -9.98
CA GLN A 171 12.58 14.71 -10.14
C GLN A 171 11.76 14.66 -11.43
N THR A 172 11.94 13.60 -12.20
CA THR A 172 11.11 13.30 -13.37
C THR A 172 9.78 12.66 -12.97
N GLU A 173 9.82 11.86 -11.91
CA GLU A 173 8.67 11.15 -11.35
C GLU A 173 8.21 11.78 -10.03
N LYS A 174 7.04 11.37 -9.55
CA LYS A 174 6.51 11.75 -8.22
C LYS A 174 6.81 10.71 -7.13
N HIS A 175 7.84 9.90 -7.36
CA HIS A 175 8.33 8.92 -6.42
C HIS A 175 9.86 8.80 -6.49
N ILE A 176 10.48 8.33 -5.40
CA ILE A 176 11.90 7.95 -5.34
C ILE A 176 11.97 6.52 -4.80
N ILE A 177 12.89 5.73 -5.32
CA ILE A 177 13.18 4.36 -4.88
C ILE A 177 14.55 4.37 -4.19
N GLU A 178 14.61 3.88 -2.96
CA GLU A 178 15.81 3.85 -2.12
C GLU A 178 16.06 2.42 -1.61
N PRO A 179 17.31 1.94 -1.56
CA PRO A 179 17.63 0.63 -1.00
C PRO A 179 17.42 0.61 0.51
N ILE A 180 17.11 -0.57 1.05
CA ILE A 180 17.06 -0.81 2.50
C ILE A 180 18.37 -1.46 2.93
N LYS A 181 19.07 -0.87 3.89
CA LYS A 181 20.36 -1.40 4.35
C LYS A 181 20.20 -2.83 4.88
N GLY A 182 20.88 -3.78 4.25
CA GLY A 182 20.85 -5.20 4.63
C GLY A 182 19.61 -5.97 4.16
N ASN A 183 18.80 -5.40 3.26
CA ASN A 183 17.68 -6.09 2.62
C ASN A 183 17.80 -5.95 1.10
N ASP A 184 18.05 -7.07 0.44
CA ASP A 184 18.17 -7.14 -1.01
C ASP A 184 16.86 -7.50 -1.71
N SER A 185 15.83 -7.97 -1.00
CA SER A 185 14.54 -8.38 -1.57
C SER A 185 13.55 -7.23 -1.70
N ASP A 186 13.66 -6.20 -0.87
CA ASP A 186 12.73 -5.07 -0.82
C ASP A 186 13.44 -3.73 -0.94
N MET A 187 12.68 -2.72 -1.37
CA MET A 187 13.11 -1.35 -1.46
C MET A 187 12.09 -0.42 -0.80
N LEU A 188 12.54 0.77 -0.39
CA LEU A 188 11.65 1.85 0.02
C LEU A 188 11.23 2.62 -1.22
N ILE A 189 9.94 2.92 -1.30
CA ILE A 189 9.44 3.91 -2.24
C ILE A 189 8.78 5.05 -1.48
N THR A 190 9.27 6.26 -1.71
CA THR A 190 8.70 7.49 -1.18
C THR A 190 7.95 8.21 -2.29
N TYR A 191 6.63 8.29 -2.16
CA TYR A 191 5.79 9.13 -3.01
C TYR A 191 5.74 10.53 -2.42
N PHE A 192 5.67 11.55 -3.28
CA PHE A 192 5.57 12.93 -2.82
C PHE A 192 4.75 13.81 -3.76
N CYS A 193 4.08 14.80 -3.19
CA CYS A 193 3.32 15.80 -3.92
C CYS A 193 3.31 17.15 -3.19
N VAL A 194 2.91 18.21 -3.90
CA VAL A 194 2.59 19.50 -3.30
C VAL A 194 1.13 19.78 -3.67
N PRO A 195 0.18 19.48 -2.77
CA PRO A 195 -1.22 19.74 -3.04
C PRO A 195 -1.50 21.25 -3.02
N ASP A 196 -2.59 21.66 -3.66
CA ASP A 196 -3.07 23.04 -3.60
C ASP A 196 -3.71 23.39 -2.24
N LYS A 197 -4.00 24.67 -2.05
CA LYS A 197 -4.51 25.23 -0.78
C LYS A 197 -5.86 24.68 -0.33
N ASP A 198 -6.67 24.18 -1.26
CA ASP A 198 -8.03 23.69 -0.97
C ASP A 198 -8.02 22.18 -0.67
N THR A 199 -6.83 21.57 -0.60
CA THR A 199 -6.66 20.16 -0.25
C THR A 199 -6.60 19.97 1.26
N GLU A 200 -7.59 19.27 1.81
CA GLU A 200 -7.63 18.87 3.23
C GLU A 200 -6.61 17.77 3.52
N TYR A 201 -6.54 16.76 2.66
CA TYR A 201 -5.50 15.73 2.67
C TYR A 201 -5.33 15.07 1.30
N ALA A 202 -4.17 14.43 1.11
CA ALA A 202 -3.86 13.66 -0.08
C ALA A 202 -3.74 12.17 0.27
N MET A 203 -4.16 11.31 -0.66
CA MET A 203 -3.95 9.86 -0.60
C MET A 203 -3.21 9.37 -1.84
N GLN A 204 -2.27 8.46 -1.63
CA GLN A 204 -1.71 7.63 -2.68
C GLN A 204 -2.68 6.45 -2.86
N SER A 205 -2.95 6.03 -4.09
CA SER A 205 -3.80 4.87 -4.41
C SER A 205 -3.11 3.93 -5.39
N GLY A 206 -3.46 2.64 -5.36
CA GLY A 206 -2.85 1.61 -6.20
C GLY A 206 -1.51 1.10 -5.65
N GLY A 207 -0.88 0.16 -6.37
CA GLY A 207 0.28 -0.56 -5.84
C GLY A 207 -0.08 -1.49 -4.68
N ARG A 208 0.90 -1.76 -3.81
CA ARG A 208 0.81 -2.73 -2.70
C ARG A 208 -0.40 -2.49 -1.80
N ASP A 209 -0.62 -1.24 -1.40
CA ASP A 209 -1.74 -0.83 -0.57
C ASP A 209 -2.89 -0.30 -1.44
N PHE A 210 -3.72 -1.21 -1.95
CA PHE A 210 -4.77 -0.89 -2.92
C PHE A 210 -5.73 0.22 -2.43
N LEU A 211 -6.14 0.18 -1.17
CA LEU A 211 -7.03 1.19 -0.55
C LEU A 211 -6.34 2.55 -0.34
N GLY A 212 -5.02 2.56 -0.49
CA GLY A 212 -4.21 3.76 -0.50
C GLY A 212 -3.63 4.15 0.85
N LEU A 213 -2.60 4.98 0.76
CA LEU A 213 -1.85 5.48 1.90
C LEU A 213 -2.04 7.00 2.02
N ARG A 214 -2.36 7.47 3.23
CA ARG A 214 -2.50 8.90 3.48
C ARG A 214 -1.13 9.57 3.50
N PHE A 215 -0.98 10.63 2.73
CA PHE A 215 0.21 11.47 2.79
C PHE A 215 0.28 12.25 4.11
N ARG A 216 1.50 12.40 4.63
CA ARG A 216 1.81 13.31 5.73
C ARG A 216 2.70 14.46 5.26
N ARG A 217 2.61 15.60 5.93
CA ARG A 217 3.41 16.79 5.61
C ARG A 217 4.84 16.64 6.14
N LEU A 218 5.82 17.05 5.34
CA LEU A 218 7.23 17.12 5.77
C LEU A 218 7.44 18.39 6.62
N GLY A 219 7.39 18.25 7.95
CA GLY A 219 7.55 19.37 8.88
C GLY A 219 6.56 20.51 8.59
N LYS A 220 7.06 21.75 8.55
CA LYS A 220 6.27 22.96 8.21
C LYS A 220 6.27 23.28 6.71
N THR A 221 6.74 22.36 5.86
CA THR A 221 6.89 22.63 4.43
C THR A 221 5.58 22.38 3.66
N LYS A 222 5.59 22.71 2.36
CA LYS A 222 4.49 22.40 1.43
C LYS A 222 4.51 20.98 0.88
N LEU A 223 5.59 20.21 1.13
CA LEU A 223 5.72 18.86 0.61
C LEU A 223 4.92 17.88 1.48
N PHE A 224 4.15 17.05 0.80
CA PHE A 224 3.48 15.89 1.36
C PHE A 224 4.19 14.65 0.86
N PHE A 225 4.39 13.65 1.74
CA PHE A 225 4.99 12.38 1.36
C PHE A 225 4.32 11.19 2.05
N VAL A 226 4.52 10.01 1.48
CA VAL A 226 4.28 8.72 2.13
C VAL A 226 5.32 7.71 1.66
N THR A 227 5.70 6.77 2.51
CA THR A 227 6.75 5.78 2.20
C THR A 227 6.25 4.40 2.53
N GLN A 228 6.50 3.45 1.63
CA GLN A 228 6.15 2.04 1.78
C GLN A 228 7.34 1.15 1.39
N VAL A 229 7.39 -0.04 1.96
CA VAL A 229 8.32 -1.10 1.57
C VAL A 229 7.67 -1.94 0.46
N VAL A 230 8.41 -2.25 -0.59
CA VAL A 230 7.90 -2.98 -1.76
C VAL A 230 8.98 -3.90 -2.31
N ALA A 231 8.60 -5.09 -2.79
CA ALA A 231 9.51 -6.04 -3.42
C ALA A 231 10.31 -5.41 -4.57
N ASN A 232 11.61 -5.71 -4.66
CA ASN A 232 12.55 -5.12 -5.61
C ASN A 232 12.31 -5.55 -7.08
N ASP A 233 11.39 -6.48 -7.32
CA ASP A 233 10.96 -6.98 -8.61
C ASP A 233 9.52 -6.52 -8.97
N ALA A 234 8.97 -5.59 -8.17
CA ALA A 234 7.61 -5.13 -8.37
C ALA A 234 7.41 -4.21 -9.58
N ARG A 235 6.21 -4.27 -10.17
CA ARG A 235 5.75 -3.36 -11.21
C ARG A 235 4.27 -3.04 -11.04
N PHE A 236 3.91 -1.78 -10.94
CA PHE A 236 2.51 -1.38 -10.75
C PHE A 236 2.29 0.10 -11.05
N ASN A 237 1.04 0.42 -11.41
CA ASN A 237 0.58 1.80 -11.46
C ASN A 237 0.17 2.26 -10.07
N TYR A 238 0.31 3.55 -9.83
CA TYR A 238 -0.22 4.24 -8.67
C TYR A 238 -0.82 5.58 -9.11
N GLY A 239 -1.57 6.22 -8.23
CA GLY A 239 -2.06 7.56 -8.46
C GLY A 239 -2.23 8.36 -7.18
N PHE A 240 -2.53 9.64 -7.31
CA PHE A 240 -2.79 10.55 -6.20
C PHE A 240 -4.22 11.09 -6.27
N ASN A 241 -4.91 11.07 -5.14
CA ASN A 241 -6.23 11.67 -4.98
C ASN A 241 -6.16 12.75 -3.91
N PHE A 242 -6.65 13.93 -4.24
CA PHE A 242 -6.73 15.07 -3.33
C PHE A 242 -8.16 15.24 -2.85
N PHE A 243 -8.34 15.14 -1.54
CA PHE A 243 -9.61 15.38 -0.88
C PHE A 243 -9.73 16.86 -0.61
N LYS A 244 -10.63 17.50 -1.36
CA LYS A 244 -10.84 18.94 -1.36
C LYS A 244 -11.85 19.34 -0.30
N LEU A 245 -11.64 20.51 0.29
CA LEU A 245 -12.58 21.17 1.18
C LEU A 245 -12.78 22.61 0.73
N TYR A 246 -13.97 22.91 0.23
CA TYR A 246 -14.37 24.24 -0.16
C TYR A 246 -15.24 24.84 0.95
N LYS A 247 -14.96 26.09 1.32
CA LYS A 247 -15.73 26.83 2.34
C LYS A 247 -16.40 28.04 1.70
N ALA A 248 -17.66 28.27 2.04
CA ALA A 248 -18.43 29.44 1.61
C ALA A 248 -19.31 29.99 2.75
N GLY A 249 -19.77 31.23 2.61
CA GLY A 249 -20.44 31.99 3.68
C GLY A 249 -19.49 32.96 4.39
N LEU A 250 -20.03 33.88 5.20
CA LEU A 250 -19.27 34.95 5.84
C LEU A 250 -18.21 34.41 6.82
N ASN A 251 -18.51 33.28 7.47
CA ASN A 251 -17.61 32.61 8.40
C ASN A 251 -17.23 31.19 7.94
N GLY A 252 -17.56 30.83 6.69
CA GLY A 252 -17.33 29.48 6.17
C GLY A 252 -18.35 28.46 6.66
N GLU A 253 -19.60 28.87 6.85
CA GLU A 253 -20.71 28.03 7.33
C GLU A 253 -21.06 26.88 6.39
N ILE A 254 -20.73 27.00 5.11
CA ILE A 254 -20.96 25.99 4.08
C ILE A 254 -19.65 25.27 3.80
N GLU A 255 -19.63 23.95 4.00
CA GLU A 255 -18.52 23.08 3.63
C GLU A 255 -18.94 22.09 2.54
N THR A 256 -18.21 22.09 1.43
CA THR A 256 -18.38 21.12 0.34
C THR A 256 -17.09 20.32 0.18
N ARG A 257 -17.20 18.99 0.09
CA ARG A 257 -16.06 18.08 -0.12
C ARG A 257 -16.14 17.45 -1.49
N ASP A 258 -14.98 17.28 -2.12
CA ASP A 258 -14.82 16.62 -3.41
C ASP A 258 -13.53 15.79 -3.43
N VAL A 259 -13.44 14.82 -4.34
CA VAL A 259 -12.24 14.00 -4.54
C VAL A 259 -11.74 14.19 -5.96
N VAL A 260 -10.56 14.80 -6.09
CA VAL A 260 -9.93 15.06 -7.39
C VAL A 260 -8.77 14.11 -7.59
N HIS A 261 -8.84 13.28 -8.62
CA HIS A 261 -7.68 12.52 -9.09
C HIS A 261 -6.67 13.48 -9.74
N SER A 262 -5.44 13.49 -9.24
CA SER A 262 -4.44 14.50 -9.58
C SER A 262 -3.26 13.97 -10.41
N TYR A 263 -2.97 12.68 -10.37
CA TYR A 263 -1.76 12.13 -10.99
C TYR A 263 -1.86 10.61 -11.10
N ASP A 264 -1.36 10.08 -12.21
CA ASP A 264 -1.07 8.66 -12.40
C ASP A 264 0.45 8.50 -12.64
N GLY A 265 1.04 7.47 -12.05
CA GLY A 265 2.44 7.10 -12.23
C GLY A 265 2.62 5.59 -12.36
N LEU A 266 3.82 5.20 -12.78
CA LEU A 266 4.25 3.81 -12.91
C LEU A 266 5.52 3.61 -12.09
N VAL A 267 5.51 2.58 -11.23
CA VAL A 267 6.70 2.08 -10.55
C VAL A 267 7.20 0.86 -11.31
N VAL A 268 8.48 0.88 -11.65
CA VAL A 268 9.23 -0.29 -12.14
C VAL A 268 10.44 -0.44 -11.25
N MET A 269 10.45 -1.46 -10.40
CA MET A 269 11.58 -1.71 -9.53
C MET A 269 12.78 -2.26 -10.32
N PRO A 270 14.02 -2.13 -9.80
CA PRO A 270 15.23 -2.48 -10.54
C PRO A 270 15.25 -3.91 -11.09
N ASN A 271 14.68 -4.86 -10.36
CA ASN A 271 14.63 -6.28 -10.75
C ASN A 271 13.29 -6.70 -11.34
N ALA A 272 12.41 -5.75 -11.70
CA ALA A 272 11.10 -6.08 -12.24
C ALA A 272 11.23 -6.93 -13.52
N PRO A 273 10.44 -8.02 -13.67
CA PRO A 273 10.57 -8.91 -14.82
C PRO A 273 10.52 -8.18 -16.15
N LYS A 274 11.46 -8.51 -17.04
CA LYS A 274 11.53 -7.91 -18.38
C LYS A 274 10.31 -8.33 -19.19
N GLN A 275 9.87 -7.45 -20.09
CA GLN A 275 8.75 -7.71 -21.00
C GLN A 275 9.25 -7.57 -22.44
N PRO A 276 10.06 -8.51 -22.95
CA PRO A 276 10.84 -8.32 -24.18
C PRO A 276 10.00 -8.38 -25.48
N TYR A 277 8.74 -8.82 -25.39
CA TYR A 277 7.87 -9.04 -26.56
C TYR A 277 6.95 -7.86 -26.88
N ILE A 278 6.92 -6.82 -26.03
CA ILE A 278 5.95 -5.71 -26.16
C ILE A 278 6.43 -4.55 -27.04
N ILE A 279 7.71 -4.57 -27.46
CA ILE A 279 8.34 -3.52 -28.25
C ILE A 279 8.61 -4.08 -29.64
N GLU A 280 8.31 -3.30 -30.68
CA GLU A 280 8.65 -3.67 -32.05
C GLU A 280 10.18 -3.82 -32.18
N LYS A 281 10.64 -4.88 -32.83
CA LYS A 281 12.06 -5.14 -33.05
C LYS A 281 12.40 -4.91 -34.51
N GLU A 282 13.57 -4.32 -34.74
CA GLU A 282 14.12 -4.17 -36.09
C GLU A 282 14.34 -5.55 -36.71
N GLY A 283 14.04 -5.68 -38.01
CA GLY A 283 14.16 -6.94 -38.76
C GLY A 283 13.04 -7.95 -38.51
N VAL A 284 12.12 -7.73 -37.56
CA VAL A 284 10.94 -8.59 -37.37
C VAL A 284 9.86 -8.21 -38.37
N SER A 285 9.47 -9.16 -39.23
CA SER A 285 8.36 -8.98 -40.17
C SER A 285 7.04 -8.80 -39.43
N LYS A 286 6.28 -7.78 -39.84
CA LYS A 286 5.00 -7.43 -39.21
C LYS A 286 3.84 -8.19 -39.86
N GLY A 287 2.97 -8.74 -39.03
CA GLY A 287 1.69 -9.29 -39.48
C GLY A 287 0.74 -8.20 -40.00
N LYS A 288 -0.31 -8.63 -40.69
CA LYS A 288 -1.35 -7.74 -41.22
C LYS A 288 -2.49 -7.61 -40.23
N VAL A 289 -2.87 -6.37 -39.93
CA VAL A 289 -3.99 -6.02 -39.05
C VAL A 289 -5.10 -5.37 -39.88
N SER A 290 -6.33 -5.84 -39.76
CA SER A 290 -7.51 -5.30 -40.46
C SER A 290 -8.74 -5.25 -39.57
N GLU A 291 -9.48 -4.16 -39.61
CA GLU A 291 -10.76 -4.01 -38.91
C GLU A 291 -11.92 -4.51 -39.78
N THR A 292 -12.89 -5.17 -39.16
CA THR A 292 -14.14 -5.59 -39.80
C THR A 292 -15.23 -5.72 -38.73
N SER A 293 -16.39 -6.24 -39.10
CA SER A 293 -17.51 -6.46 -38.19
C SER A 293 -18.21 -7.79 -38.45
N ILE A 294 -18.81 -8.35 -37.41
CA ILE A 294 -19.69 -9.51 -37.48
C ILE A 294 -21.10 -9.06 -37.05
N LYS A 295 -22.09 -9.25 -37.92
CA LYS A 295 -23.49 -9.08 -37.55
C LYS A 295 -23.90 -10.25 -36.67
N SER A 296 -24.18 -9.97 -35.40
CA SER A 296 -24.51 -10.98 -34.40
C SER A 296 -26.01 -11.07 -34.18
N SER A 297 -26.54 -12.28 -34.31
CA SER A 297 -27.91 -12.61 -33.94
C SER A 297 -28.08 -12.74 -32.42
N PHE A 298 -27.07 -13.28 -31.72
CA PHE A 298 -27.08 -13.42 -30.26
C PHE A 298 -27.04 -12.07 -29.54
N LEU A 299 -26.27 -11.12 -30.06
CA LEU A 299 -26.12 -9.78 -29.46
C LEU A 299 -27.09 -8.75 -30.05
N ASN A 300 -27.76 -9.08 -31.16
CA ASN A 300 -28.63 -8.19 -31.93
C ASN A 300 -27.94 -6.87 -32.32
N GLU A 301 -26.72 -6.97 -32.85
CA GLU A 301 -25.91 -5.82 -33.24
C GLU A 301 -24.85 -6.19 -34.27
N GLU A 302 -24.16 -5.17 -34.78
CA GLU A 302 -22.93 -5.36 -35.51
C GLU A 302 -21.73 -5.18 -34.55
N ARG A 303 -21.04 -6.29 -34.27
CA ARG A 303 -19.90 -6.32 -33.36
C ARG A 303 -18.61 -6.11 -34.14
N LYS A 304 -17.90 -5.02 -33.82
CA LYS A 304 -16.59 -4.73 -34.40
C LYS A 304 -15.53 -5.72 -33.89
N ILE A 305 -14.68 -6.18 -34.80
CA ILE A 305 -13.51 -7.01 -34.51
C ILE A 305 -12.29 -6.48 -35.26
N THR A 306 -11.11 -6.81 -34.76
CA THR A 306 -9.86 -6.62 -35.50
C THR A 306 -9.20 -7.96 -35.71
N VAL A 307 -8.86 -8.26 -36.96
CA VAL A 307 -8.15 -9.49 -37.34
C VAL A 307 -6.68 -9.18 -37.49
N TYR A 308 -5.85 -10.01 -36.86
CA TYR A 308 -4.41 -10.08 -37.12
C TYR A 308 -4.09 -11.40 -37.81
N THR A 309 -3.30 -11.34 -38.88
CA THR A 309 -2.68 -12.49 -39.53
C THR A 309 -1.16 -12.38 -39.46
N PRO A 310 -0.43 -13.47 -39.17
CA PRO A 310 1.02 -13.43 -39.05
C PRO A 310 1.68 -13.06 -40.39
N ALA A 311 2.89 -12.49 -40.35
CA ALA A 311 3.59 -12.03 -41.56
C ALA A 311 3.80 -13.13 -42.60
N ASN A 312 3.94 -14.38 -42.15
CA ASN A 312 4.09 -15.59 -42.95
C ASN A 312 2.78 -16.38 -43.09
N TYR A 313 1.62 -15.72 -42.98
CA TYR A 313 0.33 -16.37 -43.16
C TYR A 313 0.25 -17.13 -44.49
N ASN A 314 -0.16 -18.39 -44.41
CA ASN A 314 -0.30 -19.28 -45.55
C ASN A 314 -1.69 -19.95 -45.54
N GLU A 315 -2.56 -19.55 -46.45
CA GLU A 315 -3.92 -20.09 -46.58
C GLU A 315 -4.00 -21.61 -46.75
N LYS A 316 -2.90 -22.27 -47.15
CA LYS A 316 -2.84 -23.73 -47.34
C LYS A 316 -2.52 -24.49 -46.06
N LEU A 317 -2.06 -23.81 -45.01
CA LEU A 317 -1.70 -24.44 -43.74
C LEU A 317 -2.70 -24.05 -42.66
N PRO A 318 -3.10 -24.99 -41.78
CA PRO A 318 -3.98 -24.65 -40.68
C PRO A 318 -3.19 -23.89 -39.59
N HIS A 319 -3.75 -22.76 -39.15
CA HIS A 319 -3.16 -21.88 -38.13
C HIS A 319 -3.86 -22.04 -36.78
N ASN A 320 -3.18 -21.67 -35.69
CA ASN A 320 -3.84 -21.50 -34.39
C ASN A 320 -4.77 -20.27 -34.42
N LEU A 321 -5.80 -20.27 -33.58
CA LEU A 321 -6.72 -19.16 -33.39
C LEU A 321 -6.63 -18.63 -31.96
N LEU A 322 -6.35 -17.33 -31.82
CA LEU A 322 -6.40 -16.61 -30.56
C LEU A 322 -7.56 -15.60 -30.57
N ILE A 323 -8.52 -15.74 -29.67
CA ILE A 323 -9.60 -14.76 -29.48
C ILE A 323 -9.30 -13.96 -28.22
N VAL A 324 -9.22 -12.63 -28.35
CA VAL A 324 -8.87 -11.73 -27.25
C VAL A 324 -9.99 -10.73 -26.99
N PHE A 325 -10.44 -10.65 -25.74
CA PHE A 325 -11.42 -9.65 -25.32
C PHE A 325 -10.79 -8.29 -25.03
N ASP A 326 -11.63 -7.26 -24.95
CA ASP A 326 -11.18 -5.87 -24.82
C ASP A 326 -10.24 -5.45 -25.96
N GLY A 327 -10.56 -5.86 -27.19
CA GLY A 327 -9.71 -5.70 -28.37
C GLY A 327 -9.14 -4.29 -28.54
N GLU A 328 -9.89 -3.25 -28.15
CA GLU A 328 -9.41 -1.87 -28.14
C GLU A 328 -8.14 -1.64 -27.31
N SER A 329 -8.02 -2.33 -26.18
CA SER A 329 -6.85 -2.27 -25.27
C SER A 329 -5.73 -3.20 -25.71
N TYR A 330 -6.07 -4.26 -26.46
CA TYR A 330 -5.17 -5.33 -26.92
C TYR A 330 -4.61 -5.11 -28.33
N GLY A 331 -4.71 -3.90 -28.89
CA GLY A 331 -4.11 -3.54 -30.18
C GLY A 331 -5.07 -3.61 -31.37
N GLY A 332 -6.37 -3.69 -31.13
CA GLY A 332 -7.40 -3.69 -32.18
C GLY A 332 -7.58 -2.34 -32.87
N ARG A 333 -7.15 -1.23 -32.25
CA ARG A 333 -7.23 0.11 -32.85
C ARG A 333 -6.03 0.36 -33.74
N ILE A 334 -6.20 0.21 -35.06
CA ILE A 334 -5.11 0.39 -36.02
C ILE A 334 -4.50 1.79 -35.89
N GLY A 335 -3.17 1.87 -35.88
CA GLY A 335 -2.43 3.13 -35.78
C GLY A 335 -2.46 3.79 -34.40
N ARG A 336 -3.02 3.13 -33.37
CA ARG A 336 -3.01 3.65 -31.98
C ARG A 336 -2.20 2.77 -31.06
N ARG A 337 -1.54 3.39 -30.08
CA ARG A 337 -0.80 2.68 -29.04
C ARG A 337 -1.77 1.84 -28.19
N ALA A 338 -1.46 0.56 -28.05
CA ALA A 338 -2.19 -0.39 -27.22
C ALA A 338 -1.65 -0.44 -25.79
N ARG A 339 -2.48 -0.89 -24.85
CA ARG A 339 -2.02 -1.23 -23.48
C ARG A 339 -1.29 -2.57 -23.49
N ILE A 340 -1.84 -3.54 -24.23
CA ILE A 340 -1.21 -4.82 -24.56
C ILE A 340 -1.06 -4.88 -26.08
N PRO A 341 0.16 -4.75 -26.62
CA PRO A 341 0.36 -4.70 -28.07
C PRO A 341 0.36 -6.12 -28.67
N THR A 342 -0.81 -6.76 -28.73
CA THR A 342 -0.95 -8.17 -29.18
C THR A 342 -0.32 -8.43 -30.55
N PRO A 343 -0.54 -7.60 -31.60
CA PRO A 343 0.13 -7.83 -32.89
C PRO A 343 1.66 -7.88 -32.77
N THR A 344 2.26 -6.93 -32.05
CA THR A 344 3.71 -6.88 -31.80
C THR A 344 4.20 -8.08 -31.00
N ILE A 345 3.43 -8.53 -30.01
CA ILE A 345 3.76 -9.72 -29.22
C ILE A 345 3.77 -10.96 -30.13
N LEU A 346 2.75 -11.14 -30.96
CA LEU A 346 2.65 -12.26 -31.89
C LEU A 346 3.75 -12.25 -32.94
N ASP A 347 4.07 -11.07 -33.51
CA ASP A 347 5.17 -10.90 -34.46
C ASP A 347 6.50 -11.34 -33.83
N ASN A 348 6.81 -10.82 -32.64
CA ASN A 348 8.06 -11.12 -31.94
C ASN A 348 8.16 -12.59 -31.50
N LEU A 349 7.08 -13.18 -31.00
CA LEU A 349 7.05 -14.60 -30.62
C LEU A 349 7.22 -15.51 -31.82
N THR A 350 6.55 -15.19 -32.94
CA THR A 350 6.66 -15.94 -34.20
C THR A 350 8.06 -15.85 -34.79
N ALA A 351 8.65 -14.65 -34.84
CA ALA A 351 10.00 -14.43 -35.35
C ALA A 351 11.08 -15.16 -34.53
N GLN A 352 10.84 -15.37 -33.23
CA GLN A 352 11.73 -16.15 -32.37
C GLN A 352 11.39 -17.64 -32.33
N ASN A 353 10.48 -18.11 -33.19
CA ASN A 353 10.00 -19.50 -33.23
C ASN A 353 9.46 -19.99 -31.87
N LYS A 354 8.96 -19.08 -31.02
CA LYS A 354 8.41 -19.43 -29.69
C LYS A 354 7.00 -19.97 -29.76
N ILE A 355 6.23 -19.59 -30.78
CA ILE A 355 4.89 -20.11 -31.05
C ILE A 355 4.76 -20.48 -32.53
N THR A 356 3.75 -21.28 -32.85
CA THR A 356 3.29 -21.46 -34.24
C THR A 356 2.60 -20.18 -34.73
N PRO A 357 2.76 -19.77 -36.01
CA PRO A 357 2.01 -18.65 -36.59
C PRO A 357 0.52 -18.73 -36.23
N THR A 358 0.02 -17.68 -35.59
CA THR A 358 -1.30 -17.65 -34.96
C THR A 358 -2.12 -16.49 -35.50
N ILE A 359 -3.35 -16.76 -35.92
CA ILE A 359 -4.34 -15.74 -36.28
C ILE A 359 -4.98 -15.24 -35.00
N ALA A 360 -5.18 -13.93 -34.87
CA ALA A 360 -5.86 -13.36 -33.71
C ALA A 360 -7.09 -12.55 -34.08
N ILE A 361 -8.16 -12.74 -33.31
CA ILE A 361 -9.41 -11.98 -33.38
C ILE A 361 -9.53 -11.16 -32.11
N LEU A 362 -9.34 -9.86 -32.22
CA LEU A 362 -9.46 -8.90 -31.13
C LEU A 362 -10.90 -8.37 -31.11
N VAL A 363 -11.71 -8.85 -30.17
CA VAL A 363 -13.15 -8.54 -30.09
C VAL A 363 -13.35 -7.23 -29.33
N TRP A 364 -13.96 -6.24 -29.97
CA TRP A 364 -14.16 -4.92 -29.36
C TRP A 364 -15.27 -4.99 -28.30
N ASN A 365 -15.10 -4.29 -27.18
CA ASN A 365 -16.13 -4.25 -26.14
C ASN A 365 -17.21 -3.20 -26.41
N MET A 366 -16.93 -2.17 -27.23
CA MET A 366 -17.89 -1.14 -27.66
C MET A 366 -18.69 -0.50 -26.51
N GLY A 367 -18.06 -0.33 -25.33
CA GLY A 367 -18.71 0.24 -24.14
C GLY A 367 -19.67 -0.71 -23.42
N LYS A 368 -19.78 -1.97 -23.85
CA LYS A 368 -20.71 -2.99 -23.32
C LYS A 368 -20.01 -4.06 -22.46
N ARG A 369 -18.71 -3.89 -22.21
CA ARG A 369 -17.84 -4.80 -21.46
C ARG A 369 -18.49 -5.44 -20.22
N GLY A 370 -19.12 -4.63 -19.37
CA GLY A 370 -19.70 -5.08 -18.10
C GLY A 370 -20.88 -6.04 -18.28
N LYS A 371 -21.68 -5.83 -19.34
CA LYS A 371 -22.79 -6.70 -19.73
C LYS A 371 -22.27 -7.96 -20.41
N ASP A 372 -21.46 -7.78 -21.45
CA ASP A 372 -21.07 -8.86 -22.36
C ASP A 372 -20.25 -9.95 -21.66
N LEU A 373 -19.22 -9.58 -20.91
CA LEU A 373 -18.25 -10.55 -20.38
C LEU A 373 -18.79 -11.46 -19.26
N ILE A 374 -20.05 -11.30 -18.86
CA ILE A 374 -20.72 -12.16 -17.88
C ILE A 374 -21.94 -12.88 -18.44
N SER A 375 -22.30 -12.63 -19.71
CA SER A 375 -23.55 -13.06 -20.32
C SER A 375 -23.39 -14.32 -21.17
N GLU A 376 -24.47 -15.08 -21.28
CA GLU A 376 -24.52 -16.28 -22.11
C GLU A 376 -24.60 -15.93 -23.60
N GLU A 377 -25.27 -14.83 -23.96
CA GLU A 377 -25.38 -14.34 -25.34
C GLU A 377 -24.01 -14.01 -25.92
N PHE A 378 -23.12 -13.38 -25.14
CA PHE A 378 -21.75 -13.14 -25.58
C PHE A 378 -20.99 -14.45 -25.74
N SER A 379 -21.19 -15.41 -24.84
CA SER A 379 -20.58 -16.74 -24.99
C SER A 379 -21.03 -17.43 -26.29
N ASN A 380 -22.32 -17.37 -26.59
CA ASN A 380 -22.88 -17.91 -27.83
C ASN A 380 -22.36 -17.16 -29.06
N PHE A 381 -22.24 -15.83 -29.03
CA PHE A 381 -21.62 -15.05 -30.09
C PHE A 381 -20.19 -15.52 -30.40
N ILE A 382 -19.34 -15.69 -29.38
CA ILE A 382 -17.97 -16.15 -29.58
C ILE A 382 -17.94 -17.55 -30.20
N ALA A 383 -18.66 -18.50 -29.59
CA ALA A 383 -18.60 -19.91 -29.97
C ALA A 383 -19.29 -20.19 -31.33
N LYS A 384 -20.44 -19.56 -31.59
CA LYS A 384 -21.34 -19.91 -32.70
C LYS A 384 -21.31 -18.89 -33.85
N GLU A 385 -20.71 -17.71 -33.67
CA GLU A 385 -20.59 -16.72 -34.75
C GLU A 385 -19.13 -16.35 -35.02
N VAL A 386 -18.31 -16.02 -34.02
CA VAL A 386 -16.90 -15.61 -34.24
C VAL A 386 -16.03 -16.76 -34.74
N ILE A 387 -16.05 -17.92 -34.07
CA ILE A 387 -15.24 -19.07 -34.49
C ILE A 387 -15.67 -19.57 -35.89
N PRO A 388 -16.95 -19.78 -36.20
CA PRO A 388 -17.39 -20.15 -37.55
C PRO A 388 -17.04 -19.12 -38.62
N TRP A 389 -17.23 -17.83 -38.33
CA TRP A 389 -16.82 -16.75 -39.24
C TRP A 389 -15.31 -16.78 -39.50
N THR A 390 -14.51 -17.08 -38.47
CA THR A 390 -13.06 -17.20 -38.66
C THR A 390 -12.71 -18.39 -39.54
N ARG A 391 -13.36 -19.55 -39.34
CA ARG A 391 -13.18 -20.75 -40.20
C ARG A 391 -13.58 -20.52 -41.65
N SER A 392 -14.58 -19.67 -41.93
CA SER A 392 -14.98 -19.37 -43.30
C SER A 392 -14.05 -18.39 -44.02
N ASN A 393 -13.26 -17.60 -43.29
CA ASN A 393 -12.39 -16.57 -43.86
C ASN A 393 -10.90 -16.94 -43.81
N TYR A 394 -10.51 -17.88 -42.94
CA TYR A 394 -9.12 -18.25 -42.70
C TYR A 394 -8.98 -19.76 -42.45
N ASN A 395 -7.84 -20.33 -42.86
CA ASN A 395 -7.51 -21.72 -42.59
C ASN A 395 -6.98 -21.88 -41.15
N ILE A 396 -7.89 -22.15 -40.22
CA ILE A 396 -7.56 -22.45 -38.82
C ILE A 396 -7.66 -23.95 -38.53
N ASN A 397 -6.90 -24.43 -37.56
CA ASN A 397 -6.98 -25.81 -37.07
C ASN A 397 -8.40 -26.15 -36.60
N SER A 398 -8.83 -27.37 -36.90
CA SER A 398 -10.14 -27.90 -36.48
C SER A 398 -10.16 -28.36 -35.02
N ASN A 399 -9.00 -28.71 -34.46
CA ASN A 399 -8.84 -29.20 -33.09
C ASN A 399 -8.98 -28.05 -32.07
N SER A 400 -9.75 -28.28 -31.00
CA SER A 400 -9.96 -27.34 -29.90
C SER A 400 -8.64 -26.92 -29.22
N ASN A 401 -7.64 -27.81 -29.16
CA ASN A 401 -6.32 -27.53 -28.60
C ASN A 401 -5.53 -26.45 -29.35
N ASN A 402 -6.01 -25.99 -30.51
CA ASN A 402 -5.41 -24.89 -31.27
C ASN A 402 -6.23 -23.59 -31.20
N VAL A 403 -7.30 -23.56 -30.40
CA VAL A 403 -8.15 -22.39 -30.16
C VAL A 403 -7.96 -21.91 -28.73
N ILE A 404 -7.55 -20.65 -28.59
CA ILE A 404 -7.33 -19.98 -27.32
C ILE A 404 -8.35 -18.86 -27.17
N VAL A 405 -8.99 -18.79 -26.00
CA VAL A 405 -9.76 -17.61 -25.60
C VAL A 405 -9.02 -16.92 -24.45
N ALA A 406 -8.83 -15.61 -24.58
CA ALA A 406 -7.97 -14.83 -23.70
C ALA A 406 -8.62 -13.53 -23.23
N GLY A 407 -8.34 -13.14 -21.98
CA GLY A 407 -8.72 -11.83 -21.47
C GLY A 407 -8.25 -11.57 -20.06
N SER A 408 -8.35 -10.30 -19.65
CA SER A 408 -8.01 -9.87 -18.29
C SER A 408 -9.24 -9.50 -17.47
N SER A 409 -9.18 -9.67 -16.14
CA SER A 409 -10.29 -9.32 -15.25
C SER A 409 -11.56 -10.11 -15.59
N ARG A 410 -12.68 -9.43 -15.82
CA ARG A 410 -13.92 -10.02 -16.38
C ARG A 410 -13.69 -10.78 -17.70
N GLY A 411 -12.66 -10.42 -18.47
CA GLY A 411 -12.29 -11.14 -19.69
C GLY A 411 -11.74 -12.54 -19.40
N GLY A 412 -10.94 -12.70 -18.34
CA GLY A 412 -10.44 -14.02 -17.91
C GLY A 412 -11.56 -14.91 -17.38
N PHE A 413 -12.52 -14.31 -16.65
CA PHE A 413 -13.77 -14.97 -16.27
C PHE A 413 -14.56 -15.42 -17.51
N SER A 414 -14.77 -14.52 -18.47
CA SER A 414 -15.51 -14.82 -19.71
C SER A 414 -14.84 -15.92 -20.52
N ALA A 415 -13.51 -15.88 -20.66
CA ALA A 415 -12.75 -16.89 -21.39
C ALA A 415 -12.94 -18.28 -20.78
N SER A 416 -12.83 -18.35 -19.45
CA SER A 416 -13.03 -19.57 -18.68
C SER A 416 -14.49 -20.07 -18.77
N TYR A 417 -15.48 -19.17 -18.76
CA TYR A 417 -16.90 -19.52 -18.92
C TYR A 417 -17.23 -20.03 -20.33
N ILE A 418 -16.68 -19.42 -21.36
CA ILE A 418 -16.92 -19.82 -22.75
C ILE A 418 -16.33 -21.20 -23.01
N ALA A 419 -15.10 -21.45 -22.53
CA ALA A 419 -14.45 -22.75 -22.66
C ALA A 419 -15.20 -23.85 -21.91
N LEU A 420 -15.71 -23.58 -20.70
CA LEU A 420 -16.54 -24.54 -19.94
C LEU A 420 -17.72 -25.05 -20.76
N ASN A 421 -18.38 -24.15 -21.49
CA ASN A 421 -19.60 -24.47 -22.23
C ASN A 421 -19.34 -24.93 -23.68
N ASN A 422 -18.10 -24.86 -24.17
CA ASN A 422 -17.76 -25.11 -25.59
C ASN A 422 -16.37 -25.77 -25.73
N SER A 423 -16.05 -26.72 -24.83
CA SER A 423 -14.73 -27.37 -24.76
C SER A 423 -14.40 -28.25 -25.97
N ASP A 424 -15.42 -28.61 -26.76
CA ASP A 424 -15.30 -29.32 -28.03
C ASP A 424 -14.64 -28.48 -29.14
N ILE A 425 -14.69 -27.14 -29.02
CA ILE A 425 -14.09 -26.22 -29.99
C ILE A 425 -13.06 -25.26 -29.38
N ILE A 426 -12.98 -25.17 -28.05
CA ILE A 426 -12.01 -24.33 -27.31
C ILE A 426 -11.28 -25.18 -26.28
N GLY A 427 -9.98 -25.39 -26.50
CA GLY A 427 -9.14 -26.22 -25.64
C GLY A 427 -8.18 -25.43 -24.76
N ASN A 428 -8.09 -24.11 -24.91
CA ASN A 428 -7.14 -23.30 -24.14
C ASN A 428 -7.74 -22.01 -23.60
N VAL A 429 -7.44 -21.70 -22.35
CA VAL A 429 -7.84 -20.46 -21.67
C VAL A 429 -6.61 -19.71 -21.18
N LEU A 430 -6.50 -18.44 -21.56
CA LEU A 430 -5.51 -17.50 -21.00
C LEU A 430 -6.25 -16.46 -20.15
N SER A 431 -6.18 -16.62 -18.83
CA SER A 431 -6.87 -15.76 -17.87
C SER A 431 -5.89 -14.91 -17.07
N GLN A 432 -5.97 -13.59 -17.22
CA GLN A 432 -5.10 -12.66 -16.49
C GLN A 432 -5.90 -11.92 -15.41
N SER A 433 -5.58 -12.13 -14.15
CA SER A 433 -6.34 -11.65 -12.99
C SER A 433 -7.85 -11.91 -13.14
N GLY A 434 -8.29 -13.15 -13.34
CA GLY A 434 -9.70 -13.45 -13.65
C GLY A 434 -10.68 -13.00 -12.54
N SER A 435 -11.82 -12.40 -12.89
CA SER A 435 -12.83 -11.96 -11.90
C SER A 435 -13.71 -13.12 -11.40
N TYR A 436 -13.09 -14.11 -10.75
CA TYR A 436 -13.77 -15.33 -10.31
C TYR A 436 -14.67 -15.15 -9.10
N TRP A 437 -14.66 -13.99 -8.43
CA TRP A 437 -15.61 -13.62 -7.39
C TRP A 437 -17.05 -13.43 -7.89
N ILE A 438 -17.28 -13.29 -9.19
CA ILE A 438 -18.60 -13.00 -9.77
C ILE A 438 -19.58 -14.17 -9.50
N LYS A 439 -20.68 -13.88 -8.81
CA LYS A 439 -21.89 -14.71 -8.67
C LYS A 439 -22.83 -14.52 -9.85
N GLY A 440 -22.87 -13.32 -10.45
CA GLY A 440 -23.77 -13.01 -11.56
C GLY A 440 -25.24 -12.92 -11.14
N THR A 441 -25.48 -12.58 -9.87
CA THR A 441 -26.80 -12.39 -9.25
C THR A 441 -27.02 -10.93 -8.86
N LYS A 442 -28.25 -10.54 -8.51
CA LYS A 442 -28.53 -9.20 -7.97
C LYS A 442 -27.74 -8.91 -6.68
N ASP A 443 -27.58 -9.93 -5.85
CA ASP A 443 -26.73 -9.93 -4.66
C ASP A 443 -25.33 -10.42 -5.03
N GLU A 444 -24.55 -9.54 -5.67
CA GLU A 444 -23.19 -9.82 -6.13
C GLU A 444 -22.21 -9.87 -4.94
N ASN A 445 -21.10 -10.61 -5.07
CA ASN A 445 -20.06 -10.63 -4.06
C ASN A 445 -19.45 -9.24 -3.83
N HIS A 446 -19.05 -8.95 -2.59
CA HIS A 446 -18.26 -7.75 -2.30
C HIS A 446 -16.90 -7.83 -3.00
N TRP A 447 -16.52 -6.77 -3.69
CA TRP A 447 -15.35 -6.72 -4.56
C TRP A 447 -14.00 -6.77 -3.83
N ILE A 448 -13.96 -6.83 -2.49
CA ILE A 448 -12.75 -7.13 -1.68
C ILE A 448 -12.93 -8.38 -0.81
N TYR A 449 -14.14 -8.56 -0.27
CA TYR A 449 -14.42 -9.48 0.84
C TYR A 449 -15.60 -10.37 0.43
N PRO A 450 -15.42 -11.27 -0.55
CA PRO A 450 -16.49 -12.13 -0.99
C PRO A 450 -16.98 -13.00 0.17
N LYS A 451 -18.29 -13.27 0.21
CA LYS A 451 -18.90 -14.14 1.23
C LYS A 451 -19.21 -15.52 0.70
N ASP A 452 -19.44 -15.62 -0.61
CA ASP A 452 -19.80 -16.85 -1.29
C ASP A 452 -18.76 -17.22 -2.35
N GLU A 453 -18.63 -18.50 -2.67
CA GLU A 453 -17.90 -18.95 -3.86
C GLU A 453 -18.51 -18.31 -5.12
N GLY A 454 -17.66 -17.95 -6.08
CA GLY A 454 -18.10 -17.43 -7.37
C GLY A 454 -18.80 -18.47 -8.24
N LYS A 455 -19.66 -18.01 -9.17
CA LYS A 455 -20.49 -18.89 -10.00
C LYS A 455 -19.67 -19.85 -10.85
N LEU A 456 -18.52 -19.37 -11.35
CA LEU A 456 -17.69 -20.16 -12.24
C LEU A 456 -16.89 -21.23 -11.49
N ILE A 457 -16.42 -20.91 -10.27
CA ILE A 457 -15.78 -21.88 -9.38
C ILE A 457 -16.75 -23.03 -9.10
N LYS A 458 -18.00 -22.72 -8.74
CA LYS A 458 -19.07 -23.72 -8.54
C LYS A 458 -19.34 -24.55 -9.79
N ALA A 459 -19.35 -23.91 -10.97
CA ALA A 459 -19.63 -24.58 -12.23
C ALA A 459 -18.54 -25.59 -12.61
N TYR A 460 -17.26 -25.22 -12.52
CA TYR A 460 -16.15 -26.16 -12.74
C TYR A 460 -16.10 -27.24 -11.65
N LYS A 461 -16.33 -26.89 -10.39
CA LYS A 461 -16.42 -27.88 -9.30
C LYS A 461 -17.45 -28.97 -9.62
N SER A 462 -18.58 -28.59 -10.21
CA SER A 462 -19.69 -29.49 -10.57
C SER A 462 -19.56 -30.16 -11.95
N SER A 463 -18.68 -29.69 -12.84
CA SER A 463 -18.54 -30.25 -14.19
C SER A 463 -17.79 -31.59 -14.18
N GLU A 464 -17.85 -32.34 -15.27
CA GLU A 464 -16.85 -33.37 -15.54
C GLU A 464 -15.50 -32.71 -15.89
N LEU A 465 -14.42 -33.50 -15.93
CA LEU A 465 -13.14 -33.03 -16.45
C LEU A 465 -13.28 -32.79 -17.96
N LEU A 466 -12.91 -31.60 -18.41
CA LEU A 466 -13.00 -31.18 -19.81
C LEU A 466 -11.60 -31.07 -20.42
N PRO A 467 -11.44 -31.25 -21.75
CA PRO A 467 -10.15 -31.14 -22.43
C PRO A 467 -9.72 -29.67 -22.60
N ILE A 468 -9.50 -28.97 -21.48
CA ILE A 468 -9.14 -27.56 -21.44
C ILE A 468 -7.81 -27.42 -20.69
N LYS A 469 -6.85 -26.72 -21.29
CA LYS A 469 -5.62 -26.27 -20.63
C LYS A 469 -5.76 -24.81 -20.20
N PHE A 470 -5.23 -24.49 -19.02
CA PHE A 470 -5.28 -23.15 -18.46
C PHE A 470 -3.88 -22.55 -18.32
N TYR A 471 -3.75 -21.30 -18.76
CA TYR A 471 -2.77 -20.37 -18.21
C TYR A 471 -3.51 -19.34 -17.38
N MET A 472 -3.04 -19.14 -16.15
CA MET A 472 -3.62 -18.20 -15.19
C MET A 472 -2.53 -17.33 -14.58
N ASP A 473 -2.76 -16.03 -14.50
CA ASP A 473 -1.92 -15.14 -13.71
C ASP A 473 -2.72 -14.23 -12.78
N ILE A 474 -2.09 -13.76 -11.70
CA ILE A 474 -2.69 -12.80 -10.77
C ILE A 474 -1.62 -11.94 -10.09
N GLY A 475 -1.95 -10.68 -9.84
CA GLY A 475 -1.08 -9.77 -9.09
C GLY A 475 -1.23 -9.95 -7.59
N LEU A 476 -0.12 -9.95 -6.86
CA LEU A 476 -0.11 -9.98 -5.39
C LEU A 476 -0.74 -8.73 -4.75
N TYR A 477 -0.83 -7.63 -5.51
CA TYR A 477 -1.46 -6.38 -5.08
C TYR A 477 -2.87 -6.19 -5.68
N ASP A 478 -3.42 -7.23 -6.30
CA ASP A 478 -4.80 -7.27 -6.76
C ASP A 478 -5.75 -7.43 -5.55
N ALA A 479 -7.00 -6.97 -5.63
CA ALA A 479 -7.92 -6.61 -4.53
C ALA A 479 -8.22 -7.69 -3.44
N GLY A 480 -7.19 -8.21 -2.77
CA GLY A 480 -7.25 -9.16 -1.67
C GLY A 480 -8.02 -10.44 -2.00
N ALA A 481 -8.98 -10.77 -1.14
CA ALA A 481 -9.69 -12.05 -1.17
C ALA A 481 -10.54 -12.23 -2.43
N SER A 482 -11.14 -11.17 -2.98
CA SER A 482 -11.98 -11.27 -4.19
C SER A 482 -11.18 -11.59 -5.45
N MET A 483 -9.94 -11.14 -5.56
CA MET A 483 -9.12 -11.29 -6.76
C MET A 483 -8.04 -12.35 -6.52
N LEU A 484 -7.04 -12.07 -5.68
CA LEU A 484 -5.98 -13.04 -5.37
C LEU A 484 -6.56 -14.32 -4.76
N GLY A 485 -7.41 -14.19 -3.74
CA GLY A 485 -8.03 -15.34 -3.08
C GLY A 485 -8.83 -16.24 -4.04
N MET A 486 -9.73 -15.65 -4.82
CA MET A 486 -10.58 -16.41 -5.75
C MET A 486 -9.82 -16.97 -6.96
N ASN A 487 -8.73 -16.35 -7.40
CA ASN A 487 -7.86 -16.94 -8.44
C ASN A 487 -7.09 -18.15 -7.89
N ARG A 488 -6.62 -18.07 -6.63
CA ARG A 488 -6.00 -19.22 -5.94
C ARG A 488 -7.00 -20.35 -5.77
N GLU A 489 -8.19 -20.06 -5.26
CA GLU A 489 -9.27 -21.05 -5.10
C GLU A 489 -9.65 -21.70 -6.43
N PHE A 490 -9.81 -20.91 -7.50
CA PHE A 490 -10.15 -21.46 -8.80
C PHE A 490 -9.04 -22.38 -9.34
N ARG A 491 -7.77 -21.97 -9.21
CA ARG A 491 -6.62 -22.80 -9.58
C ARG A 491 -6.58 -24.11 -8.78
N ASP A 492 -6.79 -24.06 -7.47
CA ASP A 492 -6.82 -25.26 -6.63
C ASP A 492 -7.94 -26.22 -7.07
N ILE A 493 -9.14 -25.70 -7.38
CA ILE A 493 -10.25 -26.52 -7.89
C ILE A 493 -9.92 -27.14 -9.25
N LEU A 494 -9.29 -26.41 -10.16
CA LEU A 494 -8.87 -26.94 -11.46
C LEU A 494 -7.82 -28.05 -11.30
N GLU A 495 -6.79 -27.83 -10.48
CA GLU A 495 -5.73 -28.83 -10.24
C GLU A 495 -6.28 -30.10 -9.59
N ILE A 496 -7.13 -29.97 -8.56
CA ILE A 496 -7.78 -31.12 -7.90
C ILE A 496 -8.62 -31.95 -8.87
N LYS A 497 -9.25 -31.30 -9.85
CA LYS A 497 -10.04 -31.98 -10.90
C LYS A 497 -9.19 -32.61 -12.00
N GLY A 498 -7.88 -32.33 -12.04
CA GLY A 498 -6.95 -32.89 -13.02
C GLY A 498 -6.79 -32.07 -14.30
N TYR A 499 -7.15 -30.79 -14.30
CA TYR A 499 -6.84 -29.89 -15.41
C TYR A 499 -5.33 -29.59 -15.46
N GLU A 500 -4.78 -29.39 -16.66
CA GLU A 500 -3.44 -28.81 -16.82
C GLU A 500 -3.51 -27.30 -16.59
N VAL A 501 -2.85 -26.81 -15.55
CA VAL A 501 -2.85 -25.40 -15.14
C VAL A 501 -1.43 -24.89 -15.00
N ASP A 502 -1.07 -23.87 -15.76
CA ASP A 502 0.12 -23.05 -15.54
C ASP A 502 -0.30 -21.76 -14.82
N TYR A 503 0.03 -21.67 -13.53
CA TYR A 503 -0.39 -20.58 -12.66
C TYR A 503 0.79 -19.73 -12.18
N ASN A 504 0.66 -18.41 -12.32
CA ASN A 504 1.73 -17.48 -11.99
C ASN A 504 1.24 -16.31 -11.11
N GLU A 505 2.00 -15.96 -10.09
CA GLU A 505 1.80 -14.74 -9.29
C GLU A 505 2.92 -13.74 -9.54
N PHE A 506 2.61 -12.44 -9.53
CA PHE A 506 3.62 -11.39 -9.72
C PHE A 506 3.45 -10.23 -8.73
N ASN A 507 4.56 -9.56 -8.38
CA ASN A 507 4.59 -8.37 -7.53
C ASN A 507 4.02 -7.13 -8.25
N GLY A 508 2.70 -7.12 -8.45
CA GLY A 508 2.00 -6.05 -9.14
C GLY A 508 0.49 -6.06 -8.86
N GLY A 509 -0.19 -5.01 -9.33
CA GLY A 509 -1.64 -4.87 -9.15
C GLY A 509 -2.45 -5.25 -10.38
N HIS A 510 -3.76 -4.97 -10.32
CA HIS A 510 -4.76 -5.20 -11.36
C HIS A 510 -4.56 -4.28 -12.59
N SER A 511 -3.50 -4.49 -13.37
CA SER A 511 -3.08 -3.55 -14.42
C SER A 511 -2.43 -4.17 -15.65
N TYR A 512 -2.74 -3.55 -16.79
CA TYR A 512 -2.14 -3.85 -18.10
C TYR A 512 -0.61 -3.77 -18.14
N VAL A 513 0.03 -3.01 -17.24
CA VAL A 513 1.50 -2.90 -17.22
C VAL A 513 2.19 -4.21 -16.85
N ASN A 514 1.47 -5.10 -16.15
CA ASN A 514 1.91 -6.46 -15.83
C ASN A 514 1.41 -7.44 -16.89
N TRP A 515 0.10 -7.39 -17.17
CA TRP A 515 -0.54 -8.30 -18.12
C TRP A 515 0.09 -8.29 -19.51
N ARG A 516 0.58 -7.15 -20.01
CA ARG A 516 1.28 -7.09 -21.31
C ARG A 516 2.53 -7.97 -21.39
N GLY A 517 3.18 -8.21 -20.24
CA GLY A 517 4.31 -9.13 -20.13
C GLY A 517 3.82 -10.57 -20.04
N THR A 518 2.98 -10.85 -19.06
CA THR A 518 2.50 -12.21 -18.77
C THR A 518 1.61 -12.77 -19.87
N PHE A 519 1.02 -11.93 -20.73
CA PHE A 519 0.28 -12.36 -21.92
C PHE A 519 1.17 -13.17 -22.87
N SER A 520 2.43 -12.74 -23.07
CA SER A 520 3.38 -13.51 -23.88
C SER A 520 3.77 -14.85 -23.24
N ASN A 521 3.88 -14.90 -21.91
CA ASN A 521 4.14 -16.15 -21.18
C ASN A 521 2.97 -17.12 -21.36
N GLY A 522 1.72 -16.65 -21.24
CA GLY A 522 0.55 -17.49 -21.42
C GLY A 522 0.41 -18.04 -22.84
N LEU A 523 0.76 -17.27 -23.87
CA LEU A 523 0.81 -17.79 -25.23
C LEU A 523 1.89 -18.87 -25.40
N ILE A 524 3.08 -18.68 -24.82
CA ILE A 524 4.14 -19.69 -24.86
C ILE A 524 3.72 -20.95 -24.10
N SER A 525 3.07 -20.81 -22.95
CA SER A 525 2.61 -21.95 -22.14
C SER A 525 1.58 -22.81 -22.85
N LEU A 526 0.60 -22.17 -23.52
CA LEU A 526 -0.52 -22.86 -24.16
C LEU A 526 -0.18 -23.41 -25.54
N ILE A 527 0.59 -22.67 -26.35
CA ILE A 527 0.86 -22.99 -27.75
C ILE A 527 2.33 -22.85 -28.16
N GLY A 528 3.24 -22.91 -27.17
CA GLY A 528 4.66 -22.89 -27.38
C GLY A 528 5.15 -24.06 -28.22
N LYS A 529 6.22 -23.84 -28.96
CA LYS A 529 6.98 -24.93 -29.60
C LYS A 529 8.01 -25.47 -28.60
N GLU A 530 8.14 -26.79 -28.57
CA GLU A 530 9.21 -27.49 -27.83
C GLU A 530 10.61 -27.08 -28.29
#